data_AF-A0A3D2CBZ0-F1
#
_entry.id   AF-A0A3D2CBZ0-F1
#
_cell.length_a   1.000
_cell.length_b   1.000
_cell.length_c   1.000
_cell.angle_alpha   90.00
_cell.angle_beta   90.00
_cell.angle_gamma   90.00
#
_symmetry.space_group_name_H-M   'P 1'
#
loop_
_entity.id
_entity.type
_entity.pdbx_description
1 polymer ?
#
loop_
_entity_poly.entity_id
_entity_poly.type
_entity_poly.pdbx_seq_one_letter_code
_entity_poly.pdbx_strand_id
1 'polypeptide(L)' 'AGLSVLFRAAWITLTVHSDLQAVGLTAAVASALTAVGVSCNVVAGAHHDHLFVPEGMADRAMAALRDLQEASAAR' A
#
# COMPACT_ATOMS: atom_id res chain seq x y z
N ALA A 1 -6.03 -30.76 -12.33
CA ALA A 1 -4.87 -29.98 -12.80
C ALA A 1 -4.71 -28.76 -11.90
N GLY A 2 -3.48 -28.41 -11.49
CA GLY A 2 -3.21 -27.29 -10.58
C GLY A 2 -3.22 -25.94 -11.31
N LEU A 3 -3.57 -24.88 -10.58
CA LEU A 3 -3.54 -23.50 -11.10
C LEU A 3 -2.10 -22.96 -11.10
N SER A 4 -1.70 -22.30 -12.18
CA SER A 4 -0.41 -21.61 -12.28
C SER A 4 -0.38 -20.36 -11.41
N VAL A 5 0.67 -20.19 -10.61
CA VAL A 5 0.88 -18.97 -9.82
C VAL A 5 1.33 -17.84 -10.77
N LEU A 6 0.48 -16.83 -10.93
CA LEU A 6 0.75 -15.69 -11.81
C LEU A 6 1.57 -14.57 -11.14
N PHE A 7 1.46 -14.44 -9.82
CA PHE A 7 2.06 -13.33 -9.09
C PHE A 7 2.32 -13.73 -7.62
N ARG A 8 3.52 -13.44 -7.12
CA ARG A 8 3.87 -13.51 -5.70
C ARG A 8 3.95 -12.12 -5.15
N ALA A 9 3.19 -11.87 -4.08
CA ALA A 9 3.03 -10.56 -3.49
C ALA A 9 3.43 -10.57 -2.02
N ALA A 10 4.02 -9.48 -1.57
CA ALA A 10 3.97 -9.12 -0.16
C ALA A 10 2.64 -8.43 0.13
N TRP A 11 2.04 -8.78 1.26
CA TRP A 11 0.78 -8.21 1.72
C TRP A 11 1.04 -7.19 2.81
N ILE A 12 0.64 -5.95 2.57
CA ILE A 12 0.76 -4.83 3.49
C ILE A 12 -0.64 -4.37 3.87
N THR A 13 -0.90 -4.23 5.16
CA THR A 13 -2.19 -3.73 5.68
C THR A 13 -1.99 -2.32 6.22
N LEU A 14 -2.79 -1.37 5.73
CA LEU A 14 -2.82 -0.02 6.27
C LEU A 14 -3.73 0.03 7.48
N THR A 15 -3.14 0.17 8.67
CA THR A 15 -3.87 0.21 9.94
C THR A 15 -4.37 1.61 10.31
N VAL A 16 -4.33 2.55 9.37
CA VAL A 16 -4.86 3.90 9.57
C VAL A 16 -6.38 3.80 9.65
N HIS A 17 -6.98 4.42 10.66
CA HIS A 17 -8.44 4.50 10.76
C HIS A 17 -8.90 5.49 9.71
N SER A 18 -9.17 4.98 8.51
CA SER A 18 -9.85 5.73 7.47
C SER A 18 -11.27 5.96 7.98
N ASP A 19 -11.55 7.14 8.53
CA ASP A 19 -12.92 7.64 8.43
C ASP A 19 -13.27 7.52 6.95
N LEU A 20 -14.42 6.89 6.68
CA LEU A 20 -14.92 6.48 5.35
C LEU A 20 -15.00 7.64 4.32
N GLN A 21 -14.56 8.84 4.69
CA GLN A 21 -14.54 10.11 3.99
C GLN A 21 -13.13 10.63 3.65
N ALA A 22 -12.04 9.89 3.95
CA ALA A 22 -10.68 10.29 3.59
C ALA A 22 -10.41 10.11 2.08
N VAL A 23 -11.11 10.91 1.25
CA VAL A 23 -10.88 11.08 -0.18
C VAL A 23 -9.46 11.63 -0.36
N GLY A 24 -8.46 10.75 -0.37
CA GLY A 24 -7.06 11.16 -0.43
C GLY A 24 -6.06 10.11 0.02
N LEU A 25 -6.42 9.19 0.93
CA LEU A 25 -5.46 8.20 1.44
C LEU A 25 -4.93 7.28 0.34
N THR A 26 -5.84 6.70 -0.47
CA THR A 26 -5.45 5.83 -1.59
C THR A 26 -4.59 6.57 -2.61
N ALA A 27 -4.90 7.83 -2.90
CA ALA A 27 -4.13 8.64 -3.84
C ALA A 27 -2.73 8.98 -3.31
N ALA A 28 -2.62 9.34 -2.02
CA ALA A 28 -1.35 9.62 -1.37
C ALA A 28 -0.46 8.37 -1.33
N VAL A 29 -1.03 7.22 -0.96
CA VAL A 29 -0.33 5.93 -0.92
C VAL A 29 0.13 5.51 -2.32
N ALA A 30 -0.75 5.56 -3.32
CA ALA A 30 -0.39 5.22 -4.70
C ALA A 30 0.72 6.13 -5.24
N SER A 31 0.66 7.43 -4.91
CA SER A 31 1.69 8.41 -5.30
C SER A 31 3.04 8.11 -4.65
N ALA A 32 3.06 7.81 -3.34
CA ALA A 32 4.28 7.46 -2.61
C ALA A 32 4.96 6.21 -3.19
N LEU A 33 4.18 5.16 -3.48
CA LEU A 33 4.71 3.93 -4.08
C LEU A 33 5.18 4.15 -5.52
N THR A 34 4.45 4.95 -6.31
CA THR A 34 4.84 5.31 -7.67
C THR A 34 6.16 6.09 -7.70
N ALA A 35 6.37 7.01 -6.75
CA ALA A 35 7.61 7.78 -6.65
C ALA A 35 8.84 6.91 -6.43
N VAL A 36 8.68 5.75 -5.80
CA VAL A 36 9.73 4.74 -5.64
C VAL A 36 9.63 3.60 -6.66
N GLY A 37 8.85 3.74 -7.72
CA GLY A 37 8.75 2.74 -8.79
C GLY A 37 8.17 1.38 -8.35
N VAL A 38 7.36 1.37 -7.28
CA VAL A 38 6.66 0.17 -6.80
C VAL A 38 5.22 0.20 -7.28
N SER A 39 4.83 -0.81 -8.07
CA SER A 39 3.42 -1.04 -8.40
C SER A 39 2.72 -1.72 -7.22
N CYS A 40 1.43 -1.42 -7.05
CA CYS A 40 0.61 -2.06 -6.04
C CYS A 40 -0.80 -2.30 -6.55
N ASN A 41 -1.42 -3.39 -6.10
CA ASN A 41 -2.86 -3.58 -6.19
C ASN A 41 -3.45 -3.23 -4.83
N VAL A 42 -4.42 -2.31 -4.82
CA VAL A 42 -5.13 -1.91 -3.60
C VAL A 42 -6.46 -2.66 -3.54
N VAL A 43 -6.75 -3.25 -2.38
CA VAL A 43 -8.04 -3.85 -2.05
C VAL A 43 -8.60 -3.08 -0.85
N ALA A 44 -9.68 -2.34 -1.07
CA ALA A 44 -10.36 -1.62 -0.02
C ALA A 44 -11.09 -2.61 0.90
N GLY A 45 -10.76 -2.59 2.19
CA GLY A 45 -11.45 -3.39 3.21
C GLY A 45 -12.41 -2.54 4.02
N ALA A 46 -13.34 -3.19 4.74
CA ALA A 46 -14.30 -2.49 5.60
C ALA A 46 -13.62 -1.73 6.77
N HIS A 47 -12.44 -2.18 7.19
CA HIS A 47 -11.69 -1.60 8.31
C HIS A 47 -10.32 -1.06 7.88
N HIS A 48 -9.65 -1.75 6.96
CA HIS A 48 -8.30 -1.45 6.53
C HIS A 48 -8.16 -1.70 5.04
N ASP A 49 -7.37 -0.85 4.39
CA ASP A 49 -6.96 -1.09 3.02
C ASP A 49 -5.76 -2.04 2.98
N HIS A 50 -5.75 -2.89 1.98
CA HIS A 50 -4.71 -3.89 1.76
C HIS A 50 -3.98 -3.62 0.46
N LEU A 51 -2.66 -3.61 0.51
CA LEU A 51 -1.79 -3.48 -0.65
C LEU A 51 -1.07 -4.78 -0.93
N PHE A 52 -1.07 -5.15 -2.19
CA PHE A 52 -0.27 -6.25 -2.72
C PHE A 52 0.80 -5.67 -3.65
N VAL A 53 2.05 -5.78 -3.22
CA VAL A 53 3.24 -5.34 -3.97
C VAL A 53 4.08 -6.55 -4.37
N PRO A 54 4.92 -6.49 -5.42
CA PRO A 54 5.84 -7.58 -5.73
C PRO A 54 6.66 -7.98 -4.49
N GLU A 55 6.78 -9.28 -4.22
CA GLU A 55 7.43 -9.80 -3.00
C GLU A 55 8.83 -9.21 -2.77
N GLY A 56 9.66 -9.13 -3.82
CA GLY A 56 11.01 -8.55 -3.75
C GLY A 56 11.08 -7.03 -3.56
N MET A 57 9.93 -6.33 -3.51
CA MET A 57 9.84 -4.89 -3.29
C MET A 57 9.22 -4.53 -1.95
N ALA A 58 8.94 -5.51 -1.08
CA ALA A 58 8.27 -5.30 0.21
C ALA A 58 8.96 -4.23 1.06
N ASP A 59 10.27 -4.31 1.24
CA ASP A 59 11.03 -3.37 2.08
C ASP A 59 10.99 -1.94 1.50
N ARG A 60 11.11 -1.82 0.18
CA ARG A 60 11.03 -0.52 -0.51
C ARG A 60 9.64 0.10 -0.38
N ALA A 61 8.59 -0.72 -0.49
CA ALA A 61 7.22 -0.27 -0.29
C ALA A 61 7.00 0.19 1.16
N MET A 62 7.45 -0.59 2.14
CA MET A 62 7.33 -0.27 3.56
C MET A 62 8.09 1.01 3.94
N ALA A 63 9.29 1.22 3.39
CA ALA A 63 10.03 2.47 3.59
C ALA A 63 9.23 3.68 3.09
N ALA A 64 8.74 3.65 1.85
CA ALA A 64 7.95 4.74 1.28
C ALA A 64 6.66 5.02 2.07
N LEU A 65 6.00 3.98 2.59
CA LEU A 65 4.79 4.14 3.40
C LEU A 65 5.08 4.76 4.78
N ARG A 66 6.23 4.43 5.39
CA ARG A 66 6.68 5.04 6.64
C ARG A 66 7.04 6.51 6.45
N ASP A 67 7.78 6.83 5.39
CA ASP A 67 8.12 8.21 5.03
C ASP A 67 6.86 9.06 4.83
N LEU A 68 5.84 8.50 4.15
CA LEU A 68 4.54 9.14 3.97
C LEU A 68 3.85 9.40 5.32
N GLN A 69 3.86 8.41 6.21
CA GLN A 69 3.26 8.52 7.55
C GLN A 69 3.94 9.63 8.36
N GLU A 70 5.27 9.66 8.39
CA GLU A 70 6.06 10.69 9.08
C GLU A 70 5.79 12.09 8.52
N ALA A 71 5.76 12.22 7.19
CA ALA A 71 5.45 13.49 6.53
C ALA A 71 4.03 14.00 6.80
N SER A 72 3.06 13.08 7.00
CA SER A 72 1.70 13.44 7.38
C SER A 72 1.56 13.86 8.84
N ALA A 73 2.37 13.29 9.75
CA ALA A 73 2.35 13.61 11.17
C ALA A 73 3.06 14.93 11.51
N ALA A 74 3.97 15.38 10.65
CA ALA A 74 4.68 16.65 10.77
C ALA A 74 3.89 17.87 10.24
N ARG A 75 2.69 17.66 9.68
CA ARG A 75 1.77 18.70 9.22
C ARG A 75 0.71 19.00 10.26
#